data_AF-A0A8T4NVV5-F1
#
_entry.id   AF-A0A8T4NVV5-F1
#
_cell.length_a   1.000
_cell.length_b   1.000
_cell.length_c   1.000
_cell.angle_alpha   90.00
_cell.angle_beta   90.00
_cell.angle_gamma   90.00
#
_symmetry.space_group_name_H-M   'P 1'
#
loop_
_entity.id
_entity.type
_entity.pdbx_description
1 polymer ?
#
loop_
_entity_poly.entity_id
_entity_poly.type
_entity_poly.pdbx_seq_one_letter_code
_entity_poly.pdbx_strand_id
1 'polypeptide(L)'
;SLDKITPKMNPILNLLGSLDSSYLKNKRKTKNTFFHLFMVGSLSEYRNQGIVKRLIKNSLVLAKKNKYKTALSEATNLKSQNLLEKFNFKFVKKVKYSDFKFKGVYFFKNIGEKYCKLMELKIL
;
A
#
# COMPACT_ATOMS: atom_id res chain seq x y z
N SER A 1 9.65 14.82 8.97
CA SER A 1 8.97 14.62 7.68
C SER A 1 9.75 13.61 6.83
N LEU A 2 9.07 12.80 6.01
CA LEU A 2 9.69 11.90 5.02
C LEU A 2 10.58 12.66 4.00
N ASP A 3 10.48 13.99 3.98
CA ASP A 3 11.30 14.91 3.17
C ASP A 3 12.81 14.82 3.45
N LYS A 4 13.22 14.19 4.56
CA LYS A 4 14.64 13.95 4.89
C LYS A 4 15.18 12.61 4.40
N ILE A 5 14.36 11.79 3.71
CA ILE A 5 14.79 10.48 3.23
C ILE A 5 15.41 10.63 1.84
N THR A 6 16.55 9.96 1.66
CA THR A 6 17.46 10.04 0.50
C THR A 6 16.76 10.25 -0.86
N PRO A 7 17.39 10.94 -1.83
CA PRO A 7 16.82 11.16 -3.18
C PRO A 7 16.31 9.90 -3.90
N LYS A 8 16.80 8.71 -3.52
CA LYS A 8 16.34 7.40 -4.02
C LYS A 8 14.89 7.06 -3.65
N MET A 9 14.32 7.69 -2.62
CA MET A 9 12.92 7.50 -2.24
C MET A 9 11.94 8.25 -3.13
N ASN A 10 12.37 9.34 -3.77
CA ASN A 10 11.50 10.17 -4.59
C ASN A 10 10.71 9.40 -5.67
N PRO A 11 11.32 8.51 -6.48
CA PRO A 11 10.54 7.72 -7.44
C PRO A 11 9.54 6.78 -6.76
N ILE A 12 9.87 6.25 -5.58
CA ILE A 12 8.99 5.35 -4.82
C ILE A 12 7.78 6.13 -4.30
N LEU A 13 8.02 7.25 -3.62
CA LEU A 13 6.96 8.12 -3.10
C LEU A 13 6.09 8.69 -4.22
N ASN A 14 6.68 9.03 -5.37
CA ASN A 14 5.92 9.50 -6.53
C ASN A 14 5.00 8.40 -7.09
N LEU A 15 5.50 7.16 -7.20
CA LEU A 15 4.70 6.02 -7.65
C LEU A 15 3.53 5.75 -6.69
N LEU A 16 3.78 5.65 -5.39
CA LEU A 16 2.75 5.40 -4.37
C LEU A 16 1.74 6.56 -4.33
N GLY A 17 2.24 7.80 -4.30
CA GLY A 17 1.42 9.00 -4.31
C GLY A 17 0.56 9.16 -5.56
N SER A 18 1.01 8.65 -6.72
CA SER A 18 0.22 8.66 -7.96
C SER A 18 -1.01 7.74 -7.89
N LEU A 19 -0.87 6.57 -7.26
CA LEU A 19 -1.97 5.63 -7.02
C LEU A 19 -2.97 6.23 -6.04
N ASP A 20 -2.47 6.70 -4.89
CA ASP A 20 -3.27 7.32 -3.83
C ASP A 20 -4.05 8.52 -4.34
N SER A 21 -3.35 9.48 -4.96
CA SER A 21 -3.97 10.71 -5.46
C SER A 21 -5.03 10.42 -6.50
N SER A 22 -4.75 9.48 -7.42
CA SER A 22 -5.73 9.10 -8.43
C SER A 22 -6.95 8.39 -7.83
N TYR A 23 -6.77 7.55 -6.83
CA TYR A 23 -7.87 6.84 -6.17
C TYR A 23 -8.74 7.80 -5.34
N LEU A 24 -8.11 8.76 -4.67
CA LEU A 24 -8.77 9.71 -3.78
C LEU A 24 -9.38 10.93 -4.48
N LYS A 25 -9.02 11.22 -5.73
CA LYS A 25 -9.37 12.46 -6.46
C LYS A 25 -10.86 12.83 -6.35
N ASN A 26 -11.74 11.84 -6.49
CA ASN A 26 -13.20 12.05 -6.50
C ASN A 26 -13.90 11.47 -5.27
N LYS A 27 -13.16 11.18 -4.19
CA LYS A 27 -13.71 10.59 -2.97
C LYS A 27 -13.89 11.64 -1.89
N ARG A 28 -15.05 11.62 -1.23
CA ARG A 28 -15.31 12.48 -0.07
C ARG A 28 -14.36 12.07 1.07
N LYS A 29 -13.52 13.00 1.52
CA LYS A 29 -12.58 12.81 2.63
C LYS A 29 -13.17 13.40 3.91
N THR A 30 -14.08 12.67 4.56
CA THR A 30 -14.50 13.02 5.93
C THR A 30 -13.60 12.34 6.95
N LYS A 31 -13.69 12.78 8.21
CA LYS A 31 -13.06 12.09 9.35
C LYS A 31 -13.36 10.59 9.28
N ASN A 32 -12.32 9.77 9.51
CA ASN A 32 -12.37 8.31 9.53
C ASN A 32 -12.92 7.68 8.24
N THR A 33 -12.70 8.29 7.07
CA THR A 33 -13.08 7.63 5.81
C THR A 33 -12.09 6.51 5.45
N PHE A 34 -10.79 6.81 5.51
CA PHE A 34 -9.74 5.91 5.05
C PHE A 34 -8.72 5.64 6.15
N PHE A 35 -8.41 4.36 6.38
CA PHE A 35 -7.32 3.90 7.21
C PHE A 35 -6.20 3.39 6.30
N HIS A 36 -5.03 4.04 6.33
CA HIS A 36 -3.93 3.69 5.41
C HIS A 36 -2.97 2.71 6.06
N LEU A 37 -2.94 1.47 5.59
CA LEU A 37 -1.90 0.49 5.88
C LEU A 37 -0.68 0.78 5.00
N PHE A 38 0.09 1.79 5.40
CA PHE A 38 1.20 2.31 4.61
C PHE A 38 2.40 1.35 4.52
N MET A 39 2.82 0.77 5.65
CA MET A 39 3.96 -0.16 5.70
C MET A 39 3.73 -1.28 6.72
N VAL A 40 4.21 -2.48 6.40
CA VAL A 40 4.26 -3.60 7.33
C VAL A 40 5.48 -4.48 7.02
N GLY A 41 6.11 -5.01 8.06
CA GLY A 41 7.26 -5.87 7.93
C GLY A 41 7.53 -6.65 9.22
N SER A 42 8.46 -7.58 9.13
CA SER A 42 9.08 -8.26 10.27
C SER A 42 10.57 -8.38 10.01
N LEU A 43 11.37 -8.46 11.07
CA LEU A 43 12.78 -8.82 10.94
C LEU A 43 12.90 -10.23 10.34
N SER A 44 14.05 -10.51 9.73
CA SER A 44 14.35 -11.74 9.00
C SER A 44 14.18 -13.00 9.84
N GLU A 45 14.74 -12.96 11.04
CA GLU A 45 14.76 -14.00 12.08
C GLU A 45 13.36 -14.34 12.61
N TYR A 46 12.39 -13.43 12.43
CA TYR A 46 11.00 -13.64 12.83
C TYR A 46 10.04 -13.85 11.65
N ARG A 47 10.56 -14.09 10.44
CA ARG A 47 9.73 -14.44 9.28
C ARG A 47 9.00 -15.76 9.52
N ASN A 48 7.87 -15.95 8.84
CA ASN A 48 7.02 -17.15 8.90
C ASN A 48 6.36 -17.45 10.25
N GLN A 49 6.61 -16.66 11.30
CA GLN A 49 5.95 -16.79 12.61
C GLN A 49 4.57 -16.10 12.70
N GLY A 50 4.02 -15.67 11.55
CA GLY A 50 2.71 -15.01 11.49
C GLY A 50 2.66 -13.56 12.02
N ILE A 51 3.79 -12.94 12.34
CA ILE A 51 3.84 -11.57 12.90
C ILE A 51 3.13 -10.55 12.01
N VAL A 52 3.51 -10.49 10.72
CA VAL A 52 2.90 -9.56 9.75
C VAL A 52 1.38 -9.75 9.67
N LYS A 53 0.90 -11.01 9.71
CA LYS A 53 -0.53 -11.30 9.72
C LYS A 53 -1.22 -10.76 10.98
N ARG A 54 -0.61 -10.96 12.15
CA ARG A 54 -1.13 -10.45 13.42
C ARG A 54 -1.15 -8.92 13.44
N LEU A 55 -0.10 -8.27 12.94
CA LEU A 55 -0.04 -6.81 12.82
C LEU A 55 -1.18 -6.28 11.94
N ILE A 56 -1.36 -6.83 10.73
CA ILE A 56 -2.47 -6.44 9.84
C ILE A 56 -3.82 -6.65 10.54
N LYS A 57 -4.05 -7.82 11.14
CA LYS A 57 -5.30 -8.12 11.87
C LYS A 57 -5.58 -7.08 12.96
N ASN A 58 -4.59 -6.77 13.79
CA ASN A 58 -4.73 -5.81 14.88
C ASN A 58 -4.97 -4.39 14.37
N SER A 59 -4.28 -3.98 13.29
CA SER A 59 -4.52 -2.70 12.64
C SER A 59 -5.95 -2.57 12.09
N LEU A 60 -6.50 -3.65 11.51
CA LEU A 60 -7.89 -3.67 11.04
C LEU A 60 -8.90 -3.61 12.18
N VAL A 61 -8.63 -4.31 13.29
CA VAL A 61 -9.46 -4.20 14.52
C VAL A 61 -9.45 -2.76 15.04
N LEU A 62 -8.28 -2.11 15.08
CA LEU A 62 -8.17 -0.72 15.48
C LEU A 62 -8.92 0.22 14.52
N ALA A 63 -8.82 -0.02 13.21
CA ALA A 63 -9.54 0.76 12.21
C ALA A 63 -11.06 0.65 12.40
N LYS A 64 -11.57 -0.57 12.62
CA LYS A 64 -12.99 -0.81 12.94
C LYS A 64 -13.42 -0.12 14.23
N LYS A 65 -12.65 -0.25 15.31
CA LYS A 65 -12.94 0.41 16.60
C LYS A 65 -13.03 1.93 16.45
N ASN A 66 -12.18 2.51 15.60
CA ASN A 66 -12.16 3.95 15.31
C ASN A 66 -13.16 4.37 14.21
N LYS A 67 -14.07 3.49 13.80
CA LYS A 67 -15.12 3.77 12.82
C LYS A 67 -14.56 4.20 11.45
N TYR A 68 -13.42 3.66 11.05
CA TYR A 68 -12.93 3.83 9.68
C TYR A 68 -13.80 3.04 8.70
N LYS A 69 -14.11 3.63 7.53
CA LYS A 69 -14.99 2.99 6.53
C LYS A 69 -14.26 2.08 5.56
N THR A 70 -13.00 2.38 5.27
CA THR A 70 -12.22 1.65 4.27
C THR A 70 -10.75 1.62 4.69
N ALA A 71 -10.12 0.44 4.64
CA ALA A 71 -8.65 0.33 4.71
C ALA A 71 -8.06 0.34 3.31
N LEU A 72 -6.92 1.00 3.13
CA LEU A 72 -6.17 1.11 1.87
C LEU A 72 -4.74 0.63 2.05
N SER A 73 -4.15 0.06 1.00
CA SER A 73 -2.72 -0.25 0.96
C SER A 73 -2.19 -0.36 -0.47
N GLU A 74 -1.02 0.19 -0.73
CA GLU A 74 -0.25 0.01 -1.96
C GLU A 74 0.70 -1.18 -1.77
N ALA A 75 0.29 -2.34 -2.27
CA ALA A 75 1.11 -3.54 -2.22
C ALA A 75 2.12 -3.55 -3.37
N THR A 76 3.39 -3.31 -3.02
CA THR A 76 4.52 -3.16 -3.95
C THR A 76 5.12 -4.48 -4.44
N ASN A 77 4.81 -5.61 -3.80
CA ASN A 77 5.29 -6.92 -4.24
C ASN A 77 4.17 -7.97 -4.23
N LEU A 78 4.35 -9.03 -5.00
CA LEU A 78 3.37 -10.11 -5.13
C LEU A 78 3.02 -10.77 -3.78
N LYS A 79 4.00 -10.91 -2.88
CA LYS A 79 3.79 -11.52 -1.56
C LYS A 79 2.80 -10.73 -0.72
N SER A 80 2.93 -9.40 -0.67
CA SER A 80 2.02 -8.51 0.03
C SER A 80 0.64 -8.49 -0.62
N GLN A 81 0.58 -8.51 -1.97
CA GLN A 81 -0.69 -8.58 -2.70
C GLN A 81 -1.48 -9.84 -2.31
N ASN A 82 -0.84 -11.01 -2.42
CA ASN A 82 -1.45 -12.30 -2.05
C ASN A 82 -1.84 -12.35 -0.58
N LEU A 83 -1.07 -11.70 0.31
CA LEU A 83 -1.40 -11.63 1.72
C LEU A 83 -2.65 -10.77 1.99
N LEU A 84 -2.73 -9.59 1.37
CA LEU A 84 -3.89 -8.70 1.54
C LEU A 84 -5.17 -9.32 0.95
N GLU A 85 -5.08 -10.07 -0.14
CA GLU A 85 -6.21 -10.83 -0.68
C GLU A 85 -6.78 -11.82 0.34
N LYS A 86 -5.93 -12.46 1.16
CA LYS A 86 -6.36 -13.33 2.28
C LYS A 86 -7.06 -12.56 3.41
N PHE A 87 -6.86 -11.25 3.50
CA PHE A 87 -7.62 -10.35 4.38
C PHE A 87 -8.83 -9.71 3.68
N ASN A 88 -9.25 -10.25 2.54
CA ASN A 88 -10.36 -9.77 1.72
C ASN A 88 -10.17 -8.39 1.10
N PHE A 89 -8.94 -7.86 1.07
CA PHE A 89 -8.66 -6.67 0.27
C PHE A 89 -8.91 -6.97 -1.20
N LYS A 90 -9.60 -6.05 -1.87
CA LYS A 90 -9.91 -6.11 -3.29
C LYS A 90 -8.98 -5.18 -4.06
N PHE A 91 -8.58 -5.64 -5.23
CA PHE A 91 -7.86 -4.81 -6.20
C PHE A 91 -8.72 -3.61 -6.61
N VAL A 92 -8.11 -2.42 -6.68
CA VAL A 92 -8.76 -1.23 -7.21
C VAL A 92 -8.02 -0.66 -8.41
N LYS A 93 -6.71 -0.46 -8.26
CA LYS A 93 -5.88 0.17 -9.30
C LYS A 93 -4.47 -0.36 -9.26
N LYS A 94 -3.77 -0.32 -10.40
CA LYS A 94 -2.36 -0.70 -10.49
C LYS A 94 -1.58 0.28 -11.35
N VAL A 95 -0.28 0.30 -11.11
CA VAL A 95 0.74 0.86 -11.99
C VAL A 95 1.66 -0.29 -12.41
N LYS A 96 1.93 -0.42 -13.71
CA LYS A 96 2.91 -1.36 -14.23
C LYS A 96 4.30 -0.76 -14.07
N TYR A 97 5.20 -1.48 -13.40
CA TYR A 97 6.52 -0.95 -13.05
C TYR A 97 7.36 -0.58 -14.28
N SER A 98 7.27 -1.36 -15.35
CA SER A 98 7.98 -1.08 -16.62
C SER A 98 7.52 0.17 -17.34
N ASP A 99 6.32 0.66 -17.03
CA ASP A 99 5.67 1.76 -17.77
C ASP A 99 5.74 3.07 -16.96
N PHE A 100 6.15 3.00 -15.69
CA PHE A 100 6.25 4.17 -14.81
C PHE A 100 7.54 4.95 -15.08
N LYS A 101 7.39 6.23 -15.40
CA LYS A 101 8.49 7.19 -15.56
C LYS A 101 8.51 8.15 -14.38
N PHE A 102 9.68 8.32 -13.78
CA PHE A 102 9.95 9.44 -12.89
C PHE A 102 10.98 10.35 -13.54
N LYS A 103 10.61 11.61 -13.81
CA LYS A 103 11.46 12.59 -14.52
C LYS A 103 12.05 12.03 -15.83
N GLY A 104 11.22 11.35 -16.63
CA GLY A 104 11.62 10.75 -17.91
C GLY A 104 12.32 9.39 -17.83
N VAL A 105 12.67 8.91 -16.63
CA VAL A 105 13.45 7.66 -16.45
C VAL A 105 12.57 6.52 -15.92
N TYR A 106 12.77 5.32 -16.48
CA TYR A 106 12.10 4.09 -16.05
C TYR A 106 12.81 3.40 -14.87
N PHE A 107 12.75 4.02 -13.68
CA PHE A 107 13.46 3.54 -12.48
C PHE A 107 13.13 2.09 -12.07
N PHE A 108 11.90 1.63 -12.33
CA PHE A 108 11.42 0.33 -11.86
C PHE A 108 11.38 -0.77 -12.93
N LYS A 109 11.94 -0.52 -14.13
CA LYS A 109 11.78 -1.45 -15.27
C LYS A 109 12.28 -2.88 -14.98
N ASN A 110 13.30 -3.02 -14.13
CA ASN A 110 14.03 -4.27 -13.93
C ASN A 110 13.94 -4.83 -12.49
N ILE A 111 12.94 -4.45 -11.71
CA ILE A 111 12.84 -4.86 -10.28
C ILE A 111 12.24 -6.25 -10.05
N GLY A 112 11.89 -6.99 -11.12
CA GLY A 112 11.28 -8.33 -11.04
C GLY A 112 9.80 -8.37 -10.66
N GLU A 113 9.25 -7.27 -10.11
CA GLU A 113 7.83 -7.12 -9.84
C GLU A 113 7.08 -6.55 -11.06
N LYS A 114 5.85 -7.03 -11.31
CA LYS A 114 5.06 -6.61 -12.48
C LYS A 114 4.25 -5.34 -12.22
N TYR A 115 3.64 -5.25 -11.05
CA TYR A 115 2.72 -4.18 -10.70
C TYR A 115 2.83 -3.77 -9.23
N CYS A 116 2.71 -2.47 -8.97
CA CYS A 116 2.24 -1.99 -7.68
C CYS A 116 0.71 -1.93 -7.72
N LYS A 117 0.03 -2.52 -6.72
CA LYS A 117 -1.44 -2.53 -6.65
C LYS A 117 -1.91 -1.70 -5.45
N LEU A 118 -2.82 -0.76 -5.69
CA LEU A 118 -3.66 -0.19 -4.64
C LEU A 118 -4.84 -1.14 -4.41
N MET A 119 -5.00 -1.54 -3.15
CA MET A 119 -6.01 -2.48 -2.71
C MET A 119 -6.83 -1.88 -1.58
N GLU A 120 -8.12 -2.21 -1.50
CA GLU A 120 -9.02 -1.71 -0.47
C GLU A 120 -9.80 -2.82 0.25
N LEU A 121 -10.12 -2.59 1.52
CA LEU A 121 -11.06 -3.40 2.28
C LEU A 121 -12.15 -2.48 2.84
N LYS A 122 -13.42 -2.79 2.57
CA LYS A 122 -14.54 -2.14 3.27
C LYS A 122 -14.60 -2.65 4.69
N ILE A 123 -14.54 -1.74 5.65
CA ILE A 123 -14.65 -2.05 7.07
C ILE A 123 -16.13 -1.83 7.44
N LEU A 124 -16.83 -2.94 7.66
CA LEU A 124 -18.22 -2.95 8.15
C LEU A 124 -18.27 -2.81 9.67
#